data_AF-A0A7C4UUZ8-F1
#
_entry.id   AF-A0A7C4UUZ8-F1
#
_cell.length_a   1.000
_cell.length_b   1.000
_cell.length_c   1.000
_cell.angle_alpha   90.00
_cell.angle_beta   90.00
_cell.angle_gamma   90.00
#
_symmetry.space_group_name_H-M   'P 1'
#
loop_
_entity.id
_entity.type
_entity.pdbx_description
1 polymer ?
#
loop_
_entity_poly.entity_id
_entity_poly.type
_entity_poly.pdbx_seq_one_letter_code
_entity_poly.pdbx_strand_id
1 'polypeptide(L)'
;MTRPPAARPRLILGSDQILYCAECGTAFLFTAWEQRHWAEEHGEAGPPLLCPGCRALARILAPQETPSPWEEGRVKWYDASKGFGVLVAEAGDEVFVHSSRLPKSVRRLRAGQPVRFQREEGPQGPRVARLRLVRERRRPQEPSHAEPTISASDATEEA
;
A
#
# COMPACT_ATOMS: atom_id res chain seq x y z
N MET A 1 -22.32 -22.08 -13.69
CA MET A 1 -22.40 -21.64 -15.10
C MET A 1 -21.54 -20.39 -15.25
N THR A 2 -20.26 -20.54 -15.56
CA THR A 2 -19.35 -19.41 -15.80
C THR A 2 -19.66 -18.83 -17.17
N ARG A 3 -20.28 -17.65 -17.20
CA ARG A 3 -20.56 -16.89 -18.43
C ARG A 3 -19.20 -16.56 -19.08
N PRO A 4 -18.99 -16.83 -20.38
CA PRO A 4 -17.74 -16.48 -21.04
C PRO A 4 -17.46 -14.97 -20.87
N PRO A 5 -16.19 -14.54 -20.74
CA PRO A 5 -15.87 -13.13 -20.64
C PRO A 5 -16.44 -12.43 -21.88
N ALA A 6 -17.37 -11.50 -21.66
CA ALA A 6 -17.97 -10.75 -22.76
C ALA A 6 -16.83 -10.07 -23.53
N ALA A 7 -16.71 -10.36 -24.83
CA ALA A 7 -15.78 -9.67 -25.70
C ALA A 7 -16.00 -8.16 -25.54
N ARG A 8 -14.91 -7.39 -25.41
CA ARG A 8 -15.00 -5.94 -25.24
C ARG A 8 -15.86 -5.35 -26.37
N PRO A 9 -16.92 -4.58 -26.08
CA PRO A 9 -17.74 -3.99 -27.12
C PRO A 9 -16.89 -3.05 -27.97
N ARG A 10 -17.07 -3.09 -29.29
CA ARG A 10 -16.44 -2.09 -30.17
C ARG A 10 -17.11 -0.75 -29.93
N LEU A 11 -16.31 0.31 -29.76
CA LEU A 11 -16.80 1.67 -29.73
C LEU A 11 -17.08 2.15 -31.15
N ILE A 12 -18.35 2.45 -31.46
CA ILE A 12 -18.71 3.22 -32.65
C ILE A 12 -18.84 4.70 -32.24
N LEU A 13 -17.78 5.47 -32.49
CA LEU A 13 -17.72 6.90 -32.15
C LEU A 13 -18.85 7.67 -32.83
N GLY A 14 -19.65 8.39 -32.03
CA GLY A 14 -20.63 9.35 -32.53
C GLY A 14 -22.03 8.78 -32.77
N SER A 15 -22.30 7.53 -32.38
CA SER A 15 -23.64 6.91 -32.43
C SER A 15 -24.03 6.35 -31.08
N ASP A 16 -25.28 6.47 -30.66
CA ASP A 16 -25.76 5.85 -29.42
C ASP A 16 -25.62 4.32 -29.46
N GLN A 17 -25.11 3.73 -28.40
CA GLN A 17 -24.90 2.28 -28.31
C GLN A 17 -25.55 1.72 -27.04
N ILE A 18 -26.24 0.59 -27.17
CA ILE A 18 -26.70 -0.19 -26.02
C ILE A 18 -25.57 -1.13 -25.63
N LEU A 19 -25.03 -0.94 -24.43
CA LEU A 19 -24.01 -1.79 -23.83
C LEU A 19 -24.63 -2.68 -22.76
N TYR A 20 -23.93 -3.77 -22.41
CA TYR A 20 -24.36 -4.69 -21.37
C TYR A 20 -23.35 -4.71 -20.23
N CYS A 21 -23.85 -4.58 -19.00
CA CYS A 21 -23.00 -4.64 -17.82
C CYS A 21 -22.35 -6.02 -17.69
N ALA A 22 -21.02 -6.05 -17.53
CA ALA A 22 -20.26 -7.27 -17.31
C ALA A 22 -20.56 -7.94 -15.95
N GLU A 23 -21.03 -7.15 -14.98
CA GLU A 23 -21.31 -7.61 -13.61
C GLU A 23 -22.76 -8.09 -13.44
N CYS A 24 -23.76 -7.21 -13.67
CA CYS A 24 -25.18 -7.57 -13.49
C CYS A 24 -25.90 -7.99 -14.78
N GLY A 25 -25.30 -7.81 -15.96
CA GLY A 25 -25.93 -8.11 -17.25
C GLY A 25 -26.94 -7.08 -17.76
N THR A 26 -27.26 -6.04 -16.97
CA THR A 26 -28.23 -5.00 -17.36
C THR A 26 -27.76 -4.22 -18.59
N ALA A 27 -28.67 -4.02 -19.55
CA ALA A 27 -28.47 -3.16 -20.70
C ALA A 27 -28.52 -1.68 -20.30
N PHE A 28 -27.63 -0.85 -20.84
CA PHE A 28 -27.63 0.59 -20.59
C PHE A 28 -27.23 1.36 -21.85
N LEU A 29 -27.77 2.57 -21.98
CA LEU A 29 -27.48 3.46 -23.10
C LEU A 29 -26.14 4.15 -22.86
N PHE A 30 -25.27 4.13 -23.86
CA PHE A 30 -24.04 4.89 -23.93
C PHE A 30 -24.11 5.83 -25.13
N THR A 31 -24.53 7.05 -24.85
CA THR A 31 -24.86 8.05 -25.87
C THR A 31 -23.63 8.54 -26.62
N ALA A 32 -23.82 9.03 -27.83
CA ALA A 32 -22.78 9.65 -28.64
C ALA A 32 -22.05 10.81 -27.92
N TRP A 33 -22.77 11.53 -27.05
CA TRP A 33 -22.21 12.61 -26.22
C TRP A 33 -21.32 12.07 -25.09
N GLU A 34 -21.77 11.01 -24.39
CA GLU A 34 -20.98 10.35 -23.36
C GLU A 34 -19.71 9.70 -23.92
N GLN A 35 -19.76 9.20 -25.15
CA GLN A 35 -18.59 8.62 -25.84
C GLN A 35 -17.45 9.62 -26.02
N ARG A 36 -17.76 10.88 -26.35
CA ARG A 36 -16.75 11.93 -26.55
C ARG A 36 -16.06 12.27 -25.24
N HIS A 37 -16.84 12.53 -24.19
CA HIS A 37 -16.32 12.81 -22.85
C HIS A 37 -15.53 11.63 -22.28
N TRP A 38 -16.02 10.40 -22.51
CA TRP A 38 -15.35 9.19 -22.06
C TRP A 38 -13.97 9.01 -22.71
N ALA A 39 -13.88 9.21 -24.03
CA ALA A 39 -12.63 9.09 -24.77
C ALA A 39 -11.58 10.13 -24.33
N GLU A 40 -12.03 11.35 -23.98
CA GLU A 40 -11.15 12.40 -23.44
C GLU A 40 -10.60 12.05 -22.04
N GLU A 41 -11.45 11.51 -21.16
CA GLU A 41 -11.06 11.20 -19.78
C GLU A 41 -10.24 9.89 -19.64
N HIS A 42 -10.48 8.90 -20.51
CA HIS A 42 -9.94 7.54 -20.33
C HIS A 42 -9.03 7.05 -21.47
N GLY A 43 -8.78 7.88 -22.50
CA GLY A 43 -7.87 7.56 -23.62
C GLY A 43 -8.34 6.36 -24.45
N GLU A 44 -7.43 5.44 -24.80
CA GLU A 44 -7.74 4.18 -25.51
C GLU A 44 -8.53 3.15 -24.68
N ALA A 45 -8.92 3.47 -23.45
CA ALA A 45 -9.82 2.61 -22.71
C ALA A 45 -11.16 2.52 -23.46
N GLY A 46 -11.55 1.29 -23.82
CA GLY A 46 -12.82 1.01 -24.47
C GLY A 46 -14.06 1.47 -23.67
N PRO A 47 -15.27 1.10 -24.13
CA PRO A 47 -16.51 1.58 -23.51
C PRO A 47 -16.61 1.15 -22.03
N PRO A 48 -17.45 1.83 -21.22
CA PRO A 48 -17.80 1.34 -19.89
C PRO A 48 -18.24 -0.13 -19.94
N LEU A 49 -17.62 -0.97 -19.12
CA LEU A 49 -18.03 -2.36 -18.94
C LEU A 49 -19.09 -2.52 -17.84
N LEU A 50 -19.31 -1.48 -17.02
CA LEU A 50 -20.27 -1.48 -15.92
C LEU A 50 -21.37 -0.45 -16.19
N CYS A 51 -22.62 -0.80 -15.89
CA CYS A 51 -23.72 0.16 -15.94
C CYS A 51 -23.56 1.22 -14.84
N PRO A 52 -24.31 2.34 -14.91
CA PRO A 52 -24.25 3.41 -13.90
C PRO A 52 -24.49 2.91 -12.47
N GLY A 53 -25.43 1.97 -12.29
CA GLY A 53 -25.74 1.36 -10.99
C GLY A 53 -24.57 0.56 -10.41
N CYS A 54 -24.05 -0.43 -11.17
CA CYS A 54 -22.89 -1.21 -10.74
C CYS A 54 -21.64 -0.35 -10.55
N ARG A 55 -21.41 0.68 -11.38
CA ARG A 55 -20.30 1.62 -11.18
C ARG A 55 -20.46 2.45 -9.91
N ALA A 56 -21.67 2.91 -9.58
CA ALA A 56 -21.94 3.62 -8.34
C ALA A 56 -21.76 2.70 -7.12
N LEU A 57 -22.30 1.48 -7.20
CA LEU A 57 -22.13 0.46 -6.16
C LEU A 57 -20.66 0.09 -5.98
N ALA A 58 -19.91 -0.12 -7.05
CA ALA A 58 -18.48 -0.42 -6.99
C ALA A 58 -17.68 0.71 -6.33
N ARG A 59 -18.12 1.98 -6.40
CA ARG A 59 -17.49 3.08 -5.65
C ARG A 59 -17.82 3.06 -4.16
N ILE A 60 -19.04 2.65 -3.81
CA ILE A 60 -19.51 2.57 -2.41
C ILE A 60 -18.92 1.34 -1.71
N LEU A 61 -18.94 0.22 -2.43
CA LEU A 61 -18.50 -1.11 -1.99
C LEU A 61 -17.05 -1.40 -2.36
N ALA A 62 -16.36 -0.47 -3.03
CA ALA A 62 -14.92 -0.55 -3.24
C ALA A 62 -14.32 -0.93 -1.89
N PRO A 63 -13.61 -2.08 -1.80
CA PRO A 63 -12.92 -2.39 -0.58
C PRO A 63 -12.04 -1.18 -0.30
N GLN A 64 -12.28 -0.54 0.84
CA GLN A 64 -11.34 0.44 1.37
C GLN A 64 -10.04 -0.33 1.43
N GLU A 65 -9.08 -0.06 0.53
CA GLU A 65 -7.82 -0.81 0.41
C GLU A 65 -7.33 -1.04 1.82
N THR A 66 -7.56 -2.24 2.35
CA THR A 66 -7.40 -2.44 3.78
C THR A 66 -5.90 -2.40 3.95
N PRO A 67 -5.37 -1.34 4.60
CA PRO A 67 -3.94 -1.20 4.68
C PRO A 67 -3.42 -2.47 5.37
N SER A 68 -2.24 -2.95 4.94
CA SER A 68 -1.67 -4.21 5.42
C SER A 68 -1.70 -4.31 6.96
N PRO A 69 -1.63 -5.50 7.56
CA PRO A 69 -1.45 -5.61 9.01
C PRO A 69 -0.35 -4.66 9.51
N TRP A 70 -0.50 -4.14 10.73
CA TRP A 70 0.50 -3.20 11.27
C TRP A 70 1.86 -3.87 11.44
N GLU A 71 2.85 -3.38 10.71
CA GLU A 71 4.24 -3.81 10.73
C GLU A 71 5.10 -2.81 11.51
N GLU A 72 6.22 -3.25 12.06
CA GLU A 72 7.20 -2.41 12.72
C GLU A 72 8.40 -2.16 11.80
N GLY A 73 9.12 -1.08 12.08
CA GLY A 73 10.35 -0.76 11.36
C GLY A 73 10.96 0.55 11.83
N ARG A 74 11.90 1.06 11.03
CA ARG A 74 12.67 2.26 11.35
C ARG A 74 12.76 3.21 10.17
N VAL A 75 12.88 4.50 10.48
CA VAL A 75 13.10 5.52 9.46
C VAL A 75 14.53 5.41 8.93
N LYS A 76 14.71 5.11 7.64
CA LYS A 76 16.04 5.11 7.01
C LYS A 76 16.52 6.55 6.84
N TRP A 77 15.69 7.37 6.22
CA TRP A 77 15.92 8.81 6.06
C TRP A 77 14.59 9.53 5.81
N TYR A 78 14.55 10.82 6.13
CA TYR A 78 13.39 11.67 5.87
C TYR A 78 13.84 13.11 5.65
N ASP A 79 13.42 13.70 4.54
CA ASP A 79 13.64 15.10 4.21
C ASP A 79 12.37 15.89 4.56
N ALA A 80 12.41 16.66 5.65
CA ALA A 80 11.27 17.45 6.10
C ALA A 80 10.98 18.65 5.20
N SER A 81 11.97 19.14 4.45
CA SER A 81 11.81 20.26 3.52
C SER A 81 11.10 19.81 2.25
N LYS A 82 11.44 18.62 1.74
CA LYS A 82 10.77 18.02 0.58
C LYS A 82 9.51 17.24 0.95
N GLY A 83 9.34 16.86 2.21
CA GLY A 83 8.15 16.18 2.73
C GLY A 83 8.07 14.69 2.40
N PHE A 84 9.20 14.03 2.12
CA PHE A 84 9.23 12.59 1.84
C PHE A 84 10.44 11.88 2.44
N GLY A 85 10.33 10.57 2.57
CA GLY A 85 11.38 9.72 3.13
C GLY A 85 11.20 8.24 2.80
N VAL A 86 12.05 7.42 3.42
CA VAL A 86 11.99 5.96 3.31
C VAL A 86 12.09 5.35 4.70
N LEU A 87 11.26 4.33 4.93
CA LEU A 87 11.28 3.47 6.09
C LEU A 87 11.84 2.10 5.68
N VAL A 88 12.44 1.40 6.62
CA VAL A 88 12.84 0.00 6.48
C VAL A 88 11.99 -0.81 7.44
N ALA A 89 11.22 -1.75 6.91
CA ALA A 89 10.48 -2.73 7.70
C ALA A 89 11.46 -3.64 8.47
N GLU A 90 11.02 -4.26 9.56
CA GLU A 90 11.83 -5.28 10.25
C GLU A 90 12.20 -6.46 9.31
N ALA A 91 11.37 -6.73 8.29
CA ALA A 91 11.67 -7.71 7.24
C ALA A 91 12.76 -7.27 6.24
N GLY A 92 13.20 -6.01 6.28
CA GLY A 92 14.22 -5.44 5.38
C GLY A 92 13.66 -4.68 4.17
N ASP A 93 12.35 -4.75 3.91
CA ASP A 93 11.71 -4.04 2.80
C ASP A 93 11.77 -2.52 2.97
N GLU A 94 12.08 -1.80 1.88
CA GLU A 94 12.02 -0.34 1.83
C GLU A 94 10.62 0.14 1.46
N VAL A 95 10.08 1.05 2.27
CA VAL A 95 8.72 1.57 2.11
C VAL A 95 8.75 3.10 2.04
N PHE A 96 8.18 3.65 0.97
CA PHE A 96 8.15 5.09 0.75
C PHE A 96 7.16 5.78 1.69
N VAL A 97 7.54 6.92 2.27
CA VAL A 97 6.65 7.73 3.13
C VAL A 97 6.56 9.17 2.65
N HIS A 98 5.33 9.65 2.48
CA HIS A 98 5.03 11.05 2.19
C HIS A 98 4.47 11.76 3.42
N SER A 99 4.70 13.07 3.54
CA SER A 99 4.23 13.93 4.63
C SER A 99 2.72 13.85 4.85
N SER A 100 1.94 13.68 3.79
CA SER A 100 0.47 13.50 3.86
C SER A 100 0.02 12.24 4.61
N ARG A 101 0.91 11.26 4.80
CA ARG A 101 0.66 10.01 5.51
C ARG A 101 1.11 10.05 6.98
N LEU A 102 1.76 11.14 7.39
CA LEU A 102 2.17 11.34 8.78
C LEU A 102 0.97 11.78 9.64
N PRO A 103 0.94 11.39 10.92
CA PRO A 103 -0.03 11.94 11.87
C PRO A 103 0.10 13.47 11.96
N LYS A 104 -1.01 14.18 12.16
CA LYS A 104 -1.03 15.65 12.28
C LYS A 104 -0.09 16.20 13.37
N SER A 105 0.23 15.40 14.39
CA SER A 105 1.15 15.77 15.47
C SER A 105 2.64 15.65 15.09
N VAL A 106 2.96 15.00 13.96
CA VAL A 106 4.33 14.70 13.55
C VAL A 106 4.70 15.57 12.36
N ARG A 107 5.57 16.55 12.58
CA ARG A 107 6.07 17.43 11.51
C ARG A 107 7.32 16.90 10.80
N ARG A 108 8.08 16.03 11.47
CA ARG A 108 9.32 15.44 10.94
C ARG A 108 9.58 14.07 11.55
N LEU A 109 10.22 13.21 10.77
CA LEU A 109 10.77 11.94 11.23
C LEU A 109 12.28 12.06 11.38
N ARG A 110 12.86 11.41 12.38
CA ARG A 110 14.32 11.30 12.54
C ARG A 110 14.80 9.95 12.00
N ALA A 111 15.98 9.92 11.39
CA ALA A 111 16.62 8.66 11.02
C ALA A 111 16.79 7.75 12.25
N GLY A 112 16.59 6.44 12.07
CA GLY A 112 16.61 5.42 13.11
C GLY A 112 15.37 5.37 14.02
N GLN A 113 14.44 6.34 13.90
CA GLN A 113 13.27 6.43 14.77
C GLN A 113 12.35 5.21 14.60
N PRO A 114 11.95 4.53 15.69
CA PRO A 114 11.06 3.38 15.62
C PRO A 114 9.64 3.83 15.27
N VAL A 115 9.05 3.12 14.32
CA VAL A 115 7.72 3.41 13.78
C VAL A 115 6.94 2.13 13.60
N ARG A 116 5.62 2.25 13.69
CA ARG A 116 4.68 1.20 13.31
C ARG A 116 3.84 1.72 12.17
N PHE A 117 3.76 0.98 11.08
CA PHE A 117 3.10 1.45 9.87
C PHE A 117 2.31 0.33 9.20
N GLN A 118 1.43 0.72 8.29
CA GLN A 118 0.79 -0.19 7.36
C GLN A 118 1.22 0.23 5.96
N ARG A 119 1.42 -0.74 5.06
CA ARG A 119 1.76 -0.49 3.66
C ARG A 119 0.56 -0.69 2.74
N GLU A 120 0.59 0.02 1.62
CA GLU A 120 -0.30 -0.14 0.48
C GLU A 120 0.54 -0.15 -0.80
N GLU A 121 0.03 -0.80 -1.84
CA GLU A 121 0.66 -0.77 -3.16
C GLU A 121 0.35 0.57 -3.84
N GLY A 122 1.37 1.21 -4.39
CA GLY A 122 1.24 2.48 -5.10
C GLY A 122 1.82 2.39 -6.51
N PRO A 123 1.56 3.40 -7.37
CA PRO A 123 2.11 3.44 -8.73
C PRO A 123 3.65 3.48 -8.78
N GLN A 124 4.31 3.81 -7.66
CA GLN A 124 5.76 3.88 -7.51
C GLN A 124 6.29 2.77 -6.57
N GLY A 125 5.49 1.71 -6.35
CA GLY A 125 5.80 0.62 -5.43
C GLY A 125 5.22 0.81 -4.02
N PRO A 126 5.69 0.00 -3.05
CA PRO A 126 5.17 -0.03 -1.69
C PRO A 126 5.33 1.32 -0.97
N ARG A 127 4.22 1.83 -0.43
CA ARG A 127 4.20 3.09 0.32
C ARG A 127 3.42 2.98 1.62
N VAL A 128 3.69 3.91 2.53
CA VAL A 128 3.01 4.00 3.81
C VAL A 128 1.56 4.43 3.62
N ALA A 129 0.63 3.61 4.06
CA ALA A 129 -0.79 3.95 4.14
C ALA A 129 -1.10 4.71 5.44
N ARG A 130 -0.57 4.22 6.56
CA ARG A 130 -0.73 4.80 7.91
C ARG A 130 0.56 4.64 8.71
N LEU A 131 0.86 5.63 9.56
CA LEU A 131 2.04 5.62 10.40
C LEU A 131 1.72 6.03 11.84
N ARG A 132 2.36 5.39 12.81
CA ARG A 132 2.37 5.74 14.22
C ARG A 132 3.80 5.71 14.74
N LEU A 133 4.14 6.68 15.59
CA LEU A 133 5.42 6.64 16.30
C LEU A 133 5.30 5.62 17.43
N VAL A 134 6.26 4.69 17.48
CA VAL A 134 6.39 3.80 18.63
C VAL A 134 7.10 4.61 19.70
N ARG A 135 6.46 4.76 20.87
CA ARG A 135 7.17 5.25 22.05
C ARG A 135 8.19 4.18 22.40
N GLU A 136 9.45 4.56 22.54
CA GLU A 136 10.51 3.68 23.06
C GLU A 136 10.04 3.17 24.44
N ARG A 137 9.41 2.00 24.49
CA ARG A 137 9.40 1.23 25.72
C ARG A 137 10.85 0.81 25.84
N ARG A 138 11.56 1.33 26.85
CA ARG A 138 12.85 0.75 27.27
C ARG A 138 12.64 -0.76 27.32
N ARG A 139 13.15 -1.49 26.35
CA ARG A 139 13.40 -2.92 26.52
C ARG A 139 14.44 -2.95 27.63
N PRO A 140 14.21 -3.62 28.78
CA PRO A 140 15.31 -3.93 29.66
C PRO A 140 16.38 -4.59 28.78
N GLN A 141 17.57 -4.01 28.71
CA GLN A 141 18.72 -4.71 28.14
C GLN A 141 18.93 -5.92 29.05
N GLU A 142 18.56 -7.10 28.58
CA GLU A 142 19.05 -8.32 29.19
C GLU A 142 20.56 -8.33 28.92
N PRO A 143 21.41 -8.25 29.96
CA PRO A 143 22.85 -8.18 29.75
C PRO A 143 23.30 -9.48 29.07
N SER A 144 23.72 -9.38 27.82
CA SER A 144 24.35 -10.50 27.12
C SER A 144 25.70 -10.76 27.80
N HIS A 145 25.73 -11.82 28.59
CA HIS A 145 26.90 -12.52 29.12
C HIS A 145 28.25 -12.03 28.58
N ALA A 146 28.96 -11.24 29.40
CA ALA A 146 30.40 -11.30 29.44
C ALA A 146 30.76 -12.48 30.34
N GLU A 147 31.17 -13.61 29.76
CA GLU A 147 31.93 -14.60 30.51
C GLU A 147 33.35 -14.05 30.72
N PRO A 148 33.83 -13.89 31.97
CA PRO A 148 35.24 -13.66 32.20
C PRO A 148 36.01 -14.98 32.02
N THR A 149 36.96 -14.95 31.10
CA THR A 149 38.01 -15.95 30.88
C THR A 149 38.82 -16.20 32.15
N ILE A 150 39.07 -17.46 32.51
CA ILE A 150 40.30 -17.85 33.22
C ILE A 150 40.82 -19.16 32.64
N SER A 151 41.89 -19.05 31.84
CA SER A 151 42.86 -20.12 31.63
C SER A 151 43.77 -20.20 32.85
N ALA A 152 43.92 -21.37 33.45
CA ALA A 152 45.07 -21.71 34.27
C ALA A 152 45.29 -23.23 34.29
N SER A 153 46.58 -23.58 34.25
CA SER A 153 47.22 -24.84 33.93
C SER A 153 47.51 -25.70 35.16
N ASP A 154 47.90 -26.97 34.90
CA ASP A 154 48.83 -27.84 35.65
C ASP A 154 48.57 -28.20 37.14
N ALA A 155 48.49 -29.50 37.43
CA ALA A 155 49.36 -30.22 38.40
C ALA A 155 48.90 -31.69 38.62
N THR A 156 49.88 -32.59 38.55
CA THR A 156 49.96 -34.00 38.97
C THR A 156 49.69 -34.23 40.47
N GLU A 157 49.25 -35.42 40.88
CA GLU A 157 49.96 -36.36 41.80
C GLU A 157 49.06 -37.57 42.17
N GLU A 158 49.72 -38.71 42.42
CA GLU A 158 49.26 -40.05 42.76
C GLU A 158 48.71 -40.21 44.20
N ALA A 159 47.87 -41.23 44.43
CA ALA A 159 47.91 -42.18 45.57
C ALA A 159 46.81 -43.24 45.46
#